data_AF-C5FVC9-F1
#
_entry.id   AF-C5FVC9-F1
#
_cell.length_a   1.000
_cell.length_b   1.000
_cell.length_c   1.000
_cell.angle_alpha   90.00
_cell.angle_beta   90.00
_cell.angle_gamma   90.00
#
_symmetry.space_group_name_H-M   'P 1'
#
loop_
_entity.id
_entity.type
_entity.pdbx_description
1 polymer ?
#
loop_
_entity_poly.entity_id
_entity_poly.type
_entity_poly.pdbx_seq_one_letter_code
_entity_poly.pdbx_strand_id
1 'polypeptide(L)'
;MATFDSNHRPLRGVVHAAGILDDGVLLALTPQRCDTTFRPKVDGSWNLRWLTRDMDLDLFIVLSSVSGVMGNAGQGNYAAANTFLDALMQLRRAERLPATSVALGLWGGEGMGRKLSRMDRGRYARLGLDPLEPEDGLNLFEQAARSGRAVTVVAAYDIERLRSYNDDRGGIPPLLRFLLGYGSRQYPKSVGARNLRETLGEVRRKQHVATALSMVRDTVAKTLGFTSSADLDVDLPLQDVGVDSLTAVLIRNQLGILTDRQDRPVPAVPSTKKLGRLVQCGRLENCDSCYHGIGRFCSEHAGGQEGIPRSQIYIQRRSRWCYRMPLLIPVVGDMAQPLFNLTEETFEQLSNQVDAICHSAALVDWMRPLDDYVGPNIISTHEVLRLASRGRCKAIHLISTIATVPKYLGYDVSEDQYEYGYATSKWIAERMVAAARWRGARASIYRLPFVTASASTGYFRLDHGDFLHNLVAGCVEMDSFPLLDTDLSIILPVDYLSKTVVAVMTQDLSRIGQDFDFTNTQAPSFSRYFELMGAGQKIILFSKWRQQAIAYGAAHPTSPLARIAAMLDGCTDENAAALFKGPPPGEHVLGGDDYPLPSVDEQSVQKYLGRIYIAQKERSNINADTRTY
;
A
#
# COMPACT_ATOMS: atom_id res chain seq x y z
N MET A 1 46.09 -7.29 -17.01
CA MET A 1 44.98 -6.66 -17.82
C MET A 1 45.07 -7.11 -19.28
N ALA A 2 44.22 -8.16 -19.62
CA ALA A 2 44.24 -8.74 -20.98
C ALA A 2 43.62 -7.75 -21.98
N THR A 3 44.36 -7.15 -23.02
CA THR A 3 43.85 -6.21 -24.05
C THR A 3 43.42 -6.99 -25.30
N PHE A 4 42.03 -7.00 -25.55
CA PHE A 4 41.49 -7.72 -26.73
C PHE A 4 41.50 -6.77 -27.94
N ASP A 5 42.43 -7.00 -28.99
CA ASP A 5 42.52 -6.19 -30.22
C ASP A 5 41.89 -6.94 -31.41
N SER A 6 41.01 -6.24 -32.19
CA SER A 6 40.21 -6.73 -33.33
C SER A 6 41.07 -7.47 -34.35
N ASN A 7 42.47 -7.54 -34.25
CA ASN A 7 43.25 -8.12 -35.37
C ASN A 7 44.07 -9.34 -34.91
N HIS A 8 44.18 -9.69 -33.49
CA HIS A 8 45.13 -10.78 -33.15
C HIS A 8 44.51 -11.67 -32.08
N ARG A 9 43.46 -10.99 -31.26
CA ARG A 9 42.73 -11.82 -30.28
C ARG A 9 41.34 -11.24 -30.05
N PRO A 10 40.45 -11.40 -31.12
CA PRO A 10 39.14 -10.75 -31.01
C PRO A 10 38.28 -11.37 -29.91
N LEU A 11 37.68 -10.51 -29.13
CA LEU A 11 36.72 -11.00 -28.12
C LEU A 11 35.48 -11.60 -28.81
N ARG A 12 35.28 -12.93 -28.46
CA ARG A 12 34.20 -13.61 -29.22
C ARG A 12 33.07 -14.04 -28.28
N GLY A 13 33.36 -13.81 -26.97
CA GLY A 13 32.26 -14.22 -26.06
C GLY A 13 32.39 -13.54 -24.70
N VAL A 14 31.15 -13.33 -24.10
CA VAL A 14 31.14 -12.78 -22.73
C VAL A 14 30.23 -13.66 -21.85
N VAL A 15 30.88 -14.11 -20.71
CA VAL A 15 30.04 -14.75 -19.66
C VAL A 15 30.13 -13.90 -18.38
N HIS A 16 28.92 -13.33 -18.13
CA HIS A 16 28.89 -12.52 -16.88
C HIS A 16 28.40 -13.35 -15.70
N ALA A 17 29.37 -13.62 -14.77
CA ALA A 17 29.02 -14.52 -13.63
C ALA A 17 29.19 -13.79 -12.31
N ALA A 18 29.36 -12.45 -12.43
CA ALA A 18 29.61 -11.71 -11.17
C ALA A 18 28.29 -11.53 -10.40
N GLY A 19 28.39 -11.79 -9.06
CA GLY A 19 27.18 -11.59 -8.22
C GLY A 19 27.53 -11.72 -6.73
N ILE A 20 26.75 -10.90 -6.00
CA ILE A 20 26.92 -11.01 -4.54
C ILE A 20 25.53 -11.01 -3.89
N LEU A 21 25.48 -11.76 -2.66
CA LEU A 21 24.17 -11.79 -1.97
C LEU A 21 24.19 -10.83 -0.78
N ASP A 22 23.14 -10.17 -0.64
CA ASP A 22 22.91 -9.41 0.60
C ASP A 22 21.41 -9.42 0.92
N ASP A 23 21.09 -10.64 1.45
CA ASP A 23 19.66 -11.00 1.59
C ASP A 23 19.06 -10.29 2.82
N GLY A 24 17.82 -10.12 2.67
CA GLY A 24 17.05 -9.59 3.83
C GLY A 24 15.56 -9.52 3.47
N VAL A 25 14.78 -9.62 4.54
CA VAL A 25 13.33 -9.43 4.28
C VAL A 25 13.08 -8.02 3.71
N LEU A 26 12.02 -7.97 2.98
CA LEU A 26 11.79 -6.74 2.19
C LEU A 26 11.88 -5.48 3.09
N LEU A 27 11.52 -5.61 4.33
CA LEU A 27 11.54 -4.43 5.23
C LEU A 27 12.96 -4.13 5.71
N ALA A 28 13.81 -5.15 5.59
CA ALA A 28 15.20 -4.96 6.08
C ALA A 28 16.12 -4.57 4.93
N LEU A 29 15.43 -4.34 3.71
CA LEU A 29 16.32 -4.01 2.57
C LEU A 29 16.59 -2.51 2.57
N THR A 30 17.93 -2.12 2.73
CA THR A 30 18.35 -0.71 2.64
C THR A 30 18.90 -0.40 1.24
N PRO A 31 18.89 0.81 0.89
CA PRO A 31 19.52 1.18 -0.40
C PRO A 31 20.92 0.56 -0.54
N GLN A 32 21.65 0.58 0.52
CA GLN A 32 23.03 0.04 0.44
C GLN A 32 23.00 -1.47 0.12
N ARG A 33 22.14 -2.11 0.75
CA ARG A 33 22.05 -3.57 0.52
C ARG A 33 21.56 -3.86 -0.92
N CYS A 34 20.64 -2.95 -1.38
CA CYS A 34 20.22 -3.12 -2.79
C CYS A 34 21.37 -2.78 -3.74
N ASP A 35 22.04 -1.71 -3.37
CA ASP A 35 23.17 -1.30 -4.23
C ASP A 35 24.24 -2.40 -4.28
N THR A 36 24.50 -3.02 -3.18
CA THR A 36 25.53 -4.09 -3.13
C THR A 36 25.20 -5.20 -4.13
N THR A 37 23.90 -5.53 -4.22
CA THR A 37 23.53 -6.66 -5.10
C THR A 37 23.37 -6.18 -6.55
N PHE A 38 22.96 -4.90 -6.76
CA PHE A 38 22.66 -4.40 -8.13
C PHE A 38 23.97 -4.07 -8.86
N ARG A 39 24.90 -3.64 -8.11
CA ARG A 39 26.11 -3.14 -8.78
C ARG A 39 26.77 -4.21 -9.64
N PRO A 40 27.03 -5.36 -9.20
CA PRO A 40 27.76 -6.31 -10.06
C PRO A 40 26.85 -6.93 -11.13
N LYS A 41 25.54 -6.91 -10.84
CA LYS A 41 24.67 -7.62 -11.82
C LYS A 41 24.05 -6.62 -12.80
N VAL A 42 23.60 -5.58 -12.23
CA VAL A 42 22.90 -4.64 -13.15
C VAL A 42 23.92 -3.70 -13.81
N ASP A 43 24.60 -2.98 -13.04
CA ASP A 43 25.56 -2.04 -13.67
C ASP A 43 26.62 -2.80 -14.47
N GLY A 44 27.08 -3.90 -13.89
CA GLY A 44 28.14 -4.66 -14.60
C GLY A 44 27.67 -5.17 -15.96
N SER A 45 26.49 -5.70 -15.97
CA SER A 45 26.04 -6.27 -17.26
C SER A 45 25.64 -5.17 -18.25
N TRP A 46 25.20 -4.08 -17.67
CA TRP A 46 24.86 -2.96 -18.57
C TRP A 46 26.14 -2.41 -19.23
N ASN A 47 27.14 -2.28 -18.47
CA ASN A 47 28.41 -1.81 -19.06
C ASN A 47 28.94 -2.79 -20.12
N LEU A 48 28.85 -4.07 -19.80
CA LEU A 48 29.37 -5.05 -20.78
C LEU A 48 28.56 -5.01 -22.08
N ARG A 49 27.35 -4.77 -21.84
CA ARG A 49 26.52 -4.71 -23.07
C ARG A 49 26.94 -3.51 -23.93
N TRP A 50 27.11 -2.39 -23.31
CA TRP A 50 27.47 -1.18 -24.07
C TRP A 50 28.84 -1.33 -24.72
N LEU A 51 29.76 -1.89 -24.02
CA LEU A 51 31.15 -1.92 -24.52
C LEU A 51 31.31 -2.97 -25.64
N THR A 52 30.34 -3.93 -25.63
CA THR A 52 30.58 -4.99 -26.61
C THR A 52 29.48 -4.95 -27.69
N ARG A 53 28.80 -3.88 -27.79
CA ARG A 53 27.59 -3.80 -28.65
C ARG A 53 27.99 -3.98 -30.11
N ASP A 54 29.13 -3.43 -30.50
CA ASP A 54 29.45 -3.46 -31.95
C ASP A 54 30.51 -4.53 -32.22
N MET A 55 30.66 -5.41 -31.23
CA MET A 55 31.68 -6.46 -31.47
C MET A 55 30.98 -7.73 -31.99
N ASP A 56 31.75 -8.43 -32.79
CA ASP A 56 31.16 -9.65 -33.38
C ASP A 56 31.26 -10.83 -32.39
N LEU A 57 30.28 -10.83 -31.43
CA LEU A 57 30.36 -11.86 -30.37
C LEU A 57 29.59 -13.11 -30.82
N ASP A 58 30.23 -14.25 -30.40
CA ASP A 58 29.52 -15.52 -30.65
C ASP A 58 28.54 -15.84 -29.50
N LEU A 59 28.85 -15.25 -28.32
CA LEU A 59 27.96 -15.56 -27.17
C LEU A 59 28.05 -14.44 -26.14
N PHE A 60 26.85 -14.15 -25.62
CA PHE A 60 26.74 -13.22 -24.47
C PHE A 60 25.79 -13.83 -23.42
N ILE A 61 26.52 -14.31 -22.32
CA ILE A 61 25.73 -15.12 -21.37
C ILE A 61 25.84 -14.45 -19.99
N VAL A 62 24.59 -14.28 -19.40
CA VAL A 62 24.60 -13.79 -17.99
C VAL A 62 24.00 -14.85 -17.07
N LEU A 63 24.72 -15.00 -15.89
CA LEU A 63 24.19 -15.97 -14.91
C LEU A 63 23.18 -15.27 -14.00
N SER A 64 21.86 -15.68 -14.20
CA SER A 64 20.76 -15.20 -13.33
C SER A 64 20.33 -16.27 -12.33
N SER A 65 19.20 -15.96 -11.69
CA SER A 65 18.82 -16.92 -10.63
C SER A 65 17.33 -17.25 -10.74
N VAL A 66 17.05 -18.48 -10.27
CA VAL A 66 15.64 -18.90 -10.28
C VAL A 66 14.82 -17.98 -9.37
N SER A 67 15.47 -17.35 -8.41
CA SER A 67 14.75 -16.43 -7.53
C SER A 67 14.18 -15.23 -8.31
N GLY A 68 14.79 -14.81 -9.41
CA GLY A 68 14.25 -13.72 -10.27
C GLY A 68 12.98 -14.14 -11.01
N VAL A 69 12.76 -15.50 -11.08
CA VAL A 69 11.57 -15.99 -11.82
C VAL A 69 10.46 -16.36 -10.82
N MET A 70 10.87 -16.96 -9.73
CA MET A 70 9.82 -17.53 -8.86
C MET A 70 9.79 -16.76 -7.54
N GLY A 71 10.75 -15.88 -7.46
CA GLY A 71 10.83 -15.19 -6.14
C GLY A 71 11.38 -16.11 -5.04
N ASN A 72 11.93 -15.51 -4.03
CA ASN A 72 12.41 -16.24 -2.84
C ASN A 72 12.37 -15.32 -1.61
N ALA A 73 11.69 -15.85 -0.64
CA ALA A 73 11.56 -15.00 0.57
C ALA A 73 12.94 -14.57 1.09
N GLY A 74 13.00 -13.18 1.33
CA GLY A 74 14.27 -12.66 1.93
C GLY A 74 15.28 -12.28 0.85
N GLN A 75 14.83 -12.47 -0.47
CA GLN A 75 15.84 -12.16 -1.52
C GLN A 75 15.24 -11.17 -2.53
N GLY A 76 14.51 -10.17 -2.00
CA GLY A 76 13.85 -9.18 -2.90
C GLY A 76 14.87 -8.43 -3.76
N ASN A 77 15.98 -7.90 -3.18
CA ASN A 77 16.99 -7.14 -3.97
C ASN A 77 17.72 -8.06 -4.97
N TYR A 78 18.02 -9.24 -4.63
CA TYR A 78 18.72 -10.21 -5.51
C TYR A 78 17.78 -10.66 -6.63
N ALA A 79 16.49 -10.91 -6.27
CA ALA A 79 15.53 -11.33 -7.31
C ALA A 79 15.34 -10.21 -8.34
N ALA A 80 15.28 -8.99 -7.86
CA ALA A 80 15.11 -7.86 -8.78
C ALA A 80 16.33 -7.70 -9.69
N ALA A 81 17.50 -7.81 -9.15
CA ALA A 81 18.72 -7.69 -9.97
C ALA A 81 18.79 -8.79 -11.04
N ASN A 82 18.40 -9.95 -10.75
CA ASN A 82 18.50 -11.07 -11.71
C ASN A 82 17.36 -11.00 -12.74
N THR A 83 16.19 -10.39 -12.28
CA THR A 83 15.13 -10.16 -13.29
C THR A 83 15.59 -9.11 -14.32
N PHE A 84 16.30 -8.11 -13.85
CA PHE A 84 16.90 -7.15 -14.79
C PHE A 84 17.79 -7.87 -15.82
N LEU A 85 18.63 -8.77 -15.39
CA LEU A 85 19.51 -9.50 -16.34
C LEU A 85 18.68 -10.28 -17.36
N ASP A 86 17.54 -10.87 -16.82
CA ASP A 86 16.71 -11.64 -17.75
C ASP A 86 16.09 -10.73 -18.82
N ALA A 87 15.68 -9.61 -18.34
CA ALA A 87 15.08 -8.66 -19.29
C ALA A 87 16.13 -8.09 -20.25
N LEU A 88 17.32 -7.88 -19.76
CA LEU A 88 18.40 -7.37 -20.63
C LEU A 88 18.71 -8.36 -21.76
N MET A 89 18.68 -9.66 -21.44
CA MET A 89 19.00 -10.64 -22.51
C MET A 89 17.87 -10.69 -23.54
N GLN A 90 16.60 -10.44 -23.04
CA GLN A 90 15.49 -10.36 -24.01
C GLN A 90 15.66 -9.16 -24.94
N LEU A 91 16.01 -8.09 -24.35
CA LEU A 91 16.24 -6.88 -25.16
C LEU A 91 17.36 -7.09 -26.18
N ARG A 92 18.47 -7.60 -25.80
CA ARG A 92 19.59 -7.83 -26.74
C ARG A 92 19.19 -8.77 -27.88
N ARG A 93 18.40 -9.75 -27.51
CA ARG A 93 17.98 -10.66 -28.59
C ARG A 93 17.06 -9.94 -29.59
N ALA A 94 16.19 -9.14 -29.00
CA ALA A 94 15.31 -8.36 -29.90
C ALA A 94 16.14 -7.49 -30.87
N GLU A 95 17.34 -7.29 -30.47
CA GLU A 95 18.24 -6.52 -31.38
C GLU A 95 19.11 -7.45 -32.22
N ARG A 96 18.79 -8.66 -32.14
CA ARG A 96 19.44 -9.73 -32.93
C ARG A 96 20.91 -9.89 -32.53
N LEU A 97 21.16 -9.63 -31.33
CA LEU A 97 22.51 -9.90 -30.79
C LEU A 97 22.47 -11.14 -29.91
N PRO A 98 23.70 -11.90 -29.86
CA PRO A 98 23.73 -13.10 -29.01
C PRO A 98 23.44 -12.76 -27.53
N ALA A 99 22.48 -13.56 -26.97
CA ALA A 99 22.17 -13.24 -25.56
C ALA A 99 21.40 -14.40 -24.93
N THR A 100 22.03 -14.78 -23.77
CA THR A 100 21.34 -15.87 -23.02
C THR A 100 21.48 -15.60 -21.53
N SER A 101 20.26 -15.57 -20.91
CA SER A 101 20.27 -15.56 -19.44
C SER A 101 20.01 -16.96 -18.89
N VAL A 102 20.91 -17.36 -17.97
CA VAL A 102 20.73 -18.71 -17.38
C VAL A 102 20.34 -18.52 -15.91
N ALA A 103 18.96 -18.77 -15.68
CA ALA A 103 18.50 -18.68 -14.27
C ALA A 103 18.77 -19.97 -13.51
N LEU A 104 19.82 -19.86 -12.63
CA LEU A 104 20.31 -21.10 -12.01
C LEU A 104 19.61 -21.33 -10.66
N GLY A 105 19.23 -22.55 -10.49
CA GLY A 105 18.81 -22.99 -9.13
C GLY A 105 19.98 -23.23 -8.20
N LEU A 106 19.69 -23.84 -7.07
CA LEU A 106 20.73 -23.98 -6.03
C LEU A 106 21.81 -24.97 -6.46
N TRP A 107 23.17 -24.50 -6.42
CA TRP A 107 24.30 -25.40 -6.77
C TRP A 107 24.82 -26.09 -5.50
N GLY A 108 25.05 -27.36 -5.64
CA GLY A 108 25.74 -28.10 -4.55
C GLY A 108 27.25 -27.88 -4.59
N GLY A 109 27.93 -27.98 -3.32
CA GLY A 109 29.41 -27.94 -3.30
C GLY A 109 29.90 -26.54 -2.92
N GLU A 110 31.02 -25.91 -3.56
CA GLU A 110 31.66 -24.63 -3.18
C GLU A 110 30.96 -23.46 -3.89
N GLY A 111 31.06 -22.15 -3.31
CA GLY A 111 30.45 -20.98 -3.99
C GLY A 111 29.29 -20.40 -3.15
N MET A 112 28.44 -19.57 -3.72
CA MET A 112 27.39 -18.79 -3.02
C MET A 112 26.40 -19.73 -2.32
N GLY A 113 26.32 -20.99 -2.75
CA GLY A 113 25.43 -22.03 -2.17
C GLY A 113 25.98 -22.58 -0.85
N ARG A 114 27.33 -22.58 -0.59
CA ARG A 114 27.98 -23.02 0.66
C ARG A 114 27.78 -21.99 1.79
N LYS A 115 27.67 -20.70 1.40
CA LYS A 115 27.51 -19.63 2.42
C LYS A 115 26.06 -19.55 2.90
N LEU A 116 25.30 -20.57 2.24
CA LEU A 116 23.91 -20.53 2.72
C LEU A 116 23.77 -21.24 4.07
N SER A 117 23.14 -20.58 5.00
CA SER A 117 22.88 -21.21 6.30
C SER A 117 22.02 -22.47 6.15
N ARG A 118 22.17 -23.44 7.05
CA ARG A 118 21.32 -24.67 7.09
C ARG A 118 19.84 -24.30 6.92
N MET A 119 19.53 -23.21 7.32
CA MET A 119 18.14 -22.70 7.22
C MET A 119 17.80 -22.28 5.79
N ASP A 120 18.69 -21.60 5.08
CA ASP A 120 18.50 -21.18 3.67
C ASP A 120 18.43 -22.41 2.74
N ARG A 121 19.05 -23.45 3.18
CA ARG A 121 19.00 -24.71 2.39
C ARG A 121 17.66 -25.42 2.60
N GLY A 122 17.21 -25.41 3.83
CA GLY A 122 15.88 -25.97 4.15
C GLY A 122 14.75 -25.25 3.40
N ARG A 123 14.96 -24.03 3.13
CA ARG A 123 13.92 -23.26 2.40
C ARG A 123 13.88 -23.65 0.92
N TYR A 124 15.02 -23.73 0.33
CA TYR A 124 15.07 -24.16 -1.08
C TYR A 124 14.52 -25.57 -1.24
N ALA A 125 14.78 -26.38 -0.24
CA ALA A 125 14.26 -27.76 -0.30
C ALA A 125 12.73 -27.78 -0.18
N ARG A 126 12.19 -26.83 0.58
CA ARG A 126 10.72 -26.78 0.74
C ARG A 126 10.05 -26.29 -0.54
N LEU A 127 10.81 -25.50 -1.30
CA LEU A 127 10.27 -25.01 -2.59
C LEU A 127 10.55 -26.01 -3.71
N GLY A 128 10.96 -27.25 -3.27
CA GLY A 128 11.20 -28.33 -4.25
C GLY A 128 12.46 -28.10 -5.08
N LEU A 129 13.38 -27.25 -4.55
CA LEU A 129 14.62 -26.96 -5.32
C LEU A 129 15.81 -27.67 -4.68
N ASP A 130 16.20 -28.74 -5.31
CA ASP A 130 17.38 -29.48 -4.80
C ASP A 130 18.68 -28.93 -5.41
N PRO A 131 19.73 -29.10 -4.51
CA PRO A 131 21.01 -28.61 -5.05
C PRO A 131 21.46 -29.42 -6.28
N LEU A 132 21.96 -28.63 -7.25
CA LEU A 132 22.49 -29.27 -8.48
C LEU A 132 23.96 -29.63 -8.26
N GLU A 133 24.23 -30.85 -8.60
CA GLU A 133 25.68 -31.19 -8.56
C GLU A 133 26.44 -30.44 -9.66
N PRO A 134 27.63 -29.90 -9.37
CA PRO A 134 28.37 -29.02 -10.29
C PRO A 134 28.48 -29.63 -11.70
N GLU A 135 28.72 -30.95 -11.74
CA GLU A 135 28.86 -31.56 -13.09
C GLU A 135 27.54 -31.49 -13.86
N ASP A 136 26.44 -31.74 -13.14
CA ASP A 136 25.12 -31.64 -13.80
C ASP A 136 24.79 -30.18 -14.14
N GLY A 137 25.17 -29.27 -13.21
CA GLY A 137 24.92 -27.84 -13.47
C GLY A 137 25.65 -27.35 -14.73
N LEU A 138 26.88 -27.76 -14.88
CA LEU A 138 27.65 -27.31 -16.07
C LEU A 138 27.09 -27.92 -17.36
N ASN A 139 26.66 -29.21 -17.24
CA ASN A 139 26.04 -29.80 -18.45
C ASN A 139 24.76 -29.05 -18.86
N LEU A 140 24.01 -28.67 -17.86
CA LEU A 140 22.75 -27.95 -18.18
C LEU A 140 23.06 -26.52 -18.65
N PHE A 141 24.07 -25.93 -18.03
CA PHE A 141 24.52 -24.62 -18.51
C PHE A 141 24.91 -24.67 -19.99
N GLU A 142 25.68 -25.65 -20.36
CA GLU A 142 26.06 -25.79 -21.78
C GLU A 142 24.82 -25.94 -22.67
N GLN A 143 23.88 -26.67 -22.20
CA GLN A 143 22.67 -26.84 -23.02
C GLN A 143 21.90 -25.51 -23.13
N ALA A 144 21.91 -24.83 -21.98
CA ALA A 144 21.20 -23.54 -22.01
C ALA A 144 21.91 -22.54 -22.94
N ALA A 145 23.16 -22.66 -22.94
CA ALA A 145 23.92 -21.75 -23.80
C ALA A 145 23.71 -22.07 -25.27
N ARG A 146 23.27 -23.26 -25.60
CA ARG A 146 23.13 -23.65 -27.03
C ARG A 146 21.66 -23.62 -27.45
N SER A 147 20.81 -23.28 -26.53
CA SER A 147 19.35 -23.47 -26.77
C SER A 147 18.81 -22.34 -27.66
N GLY A 148 19.52 -21.32 -27.79
CA GLY A 148 19.08 -20.18 -28.61
C GLY A 148 17.96 -19.38 -27.91
N ARG A 149 17.62 -19.71 -26.63
CA ARG A 149 16.56 -18.98 -25.91
C ARG A 149 17.19 -17.82 -25.11
N ALA A 150 16.29 -16.72 -25.01
CA ALA A 150 16.82 -15.53 -24.30
C ALA A 150 16.89 -15.79 -22.79
N VAL A 151 15.95 -16.66 -22.29
CA VAL A 151 16.02 -16.96 -20.84
C VAL A 151 15.72 -18.46 -20.64
N THR A 152 16.65 -19.04 -19.84
CA THR A 152 16.43 -20.48 -19.53
C THR A 152 16.67 -20.72 -18.04
N VAL A 153 15.67 -21.44 -17.49
CA VAL A 153 15.83 -21.80 -16.06
C VAL A 153 16.49 -23.18 -15.97
N VAL A 154 17.58 -23.20 -15.09
CA VAL A 154 18.26 -24.50 -14.85
C VAL A 154 18.22 -24.80 -13.35
N ALA A 155 17.28 -25.75 -13.09
CA ALA A 155 17.16 -26.07 -11.65
C ALA A 155 16.70 -27.52 -11.48
N ALA A 156 17.11 -28.09 -10.25
CA ALA A 156 16.64 -29.46 -9.94
C ALA A 156 15.37 -29.36 -9.07
N TYR A 157 14.26 -29.76 -9.80
CA TYR A 157 13.00 -29.62 -9.04
C TYR A 157 12.55 -31.01 -8.54
N ASP A 158 12.27 -31.00 -7.24
CA ASP A 158 11.43 -32.12 -6.78
C ASP A 158 9.93 -31.82 -6.94
N ILE A 159 9.30 -32.38 -7.91
CA ILE A 159 7.96 -31.99 -8.38
C ILE A 159 6.92 -32.31 -7.31
N GLU A 160 7.13 -33.36 -6.61
CA GLU A 160 6.15 -33.74 -5.57
C GLU A 160 6.21 -32.77 -4.37
N ARG A 161 7.38 -32.38 -4.05
CA ARG A 161 7.50 -31.44 -2.92
C ARG A 161 7.04 -30.03 -3.33
N LEU A 162 7.36 -29.77 -4.48
CA LEU A 162 6.89 -28.46 -4.98
C LEU A 162 5.35 -28.42 -5.06
N ARG A 163 4.70 -29.52 -5.42
CA ARG A 163 3.22 -29.61 -5.46
C ARG A 163 2.63 -29.55 -4.05
N SER A 164 3.23 -30.31 -3.21
CA SER A 164 2.71 -30.36 -1.83
C SER A 164 2.83 -28.99 -1.16
N TYR A 165 3.93 -28.37 -1.43
CA TYR A 165 4.17 -27.04 -0.81
C TYR A 165 3.11 -26.04 -1.30
N ASN A 166 2.66 -26.03 -2.47
CA ASN A 166 1.73 -25.01 -2.99
C ASN A 166 0.27 -25.41 -2.71
N ASP A 167 -0.04 -26.73 -2.61
CA ASP A 167 -1.41 -27.17 -2.25
C ASP A 167 -1.75 -26.75 -0.82
N ASP A 168 -0.81 -26.71 0.04
CA ASP A 168 -1.04 -26.35 1.45
C ASP A 168 -1.21 -24.84 1.60
N ARG A 169 -1.04 -24.06 0.48
CA ARG A 169 -1.08 -22.59 0.64
C ARG A 169 -2.01 -21.97 -0.39
N GLY A 170 -2.98 -22.85 -0.80
CA GLY A 170 -4.09 -22.13 -1.49
C GLY A 170 -4.02 -22.31 -3.01
N GLY A 171 -3.10 -23.47 -3.37
CA GLY A 171 -3.20 -23.94 -4.78
C GLY A 171 -1.92 -23.59 -5.56
N ILE A 172 -1.68 -24.08 -6.86
CA ILE A 172 -0.44 -24.03 -7.67
C ILE A 172 -0.47 -22.76 -8.52
N PRO A 173 0.55 -21.87 -8.40
CA PRO A 173 0.60 -20.66 -9.23
C PRO A 173 0.61 -21.00 -10.73
N PRO A 174 -0.01 -20.05 -11.54
CA PRO A 174 -0.19 -20.27 -12.99
C PRO A 174 1.15 -20.59 -13.68
N LEU A 175 2.26 -20.01 -13.24
CA LEU A 175 3.58 -20.26 -13.86
C LEU A 175 4.01 -21.71 -13.66
N LEU A 176 3.43 -22.49 -12.65
CA LEU A 176 3.92 -23.84 -12.34
C LEU A 176 2.91 -24.90 -12.76
N ARG A 177 1.80 -24.40 -13.35
CA ARG A 177 0.74 -25.37 -13.71
C ARG A 177 1.19 -26.26 -14.87
N PHE A 178 1.91 -25.61 -15.76
CA PHE A 178 2.37 -26.38 -16.95
C PHE A 178 3.51 -27.32 -16.56
N LEU A 179 4.28 -26.91 -15.59
CA LEU A 179 5.39 -27.76 -15.12
C LEU A 179 4.88 -28.92 -14.26
N LEU A 180 3.71 -28.74 -13.68
CA LEU A 180 3.24 -29.79 -12.76
C LEU A 180 2.11 -30.59 -13.39
N GLY A 181 1.86 -30.36 -14.81
CA GLY A 181 1.00 -31.27 -15.59
C GLY A 181 -0.49 -31.11 -15.23
N TYR A 182 -1.05 -29.82 -14.82
CA TYR A 182 -2.49 -29.67 -14.49
C TYR A 182 -3.27 -29.22 -15.73
N GLY A 183 -3.66 -30.13 -16.79
CA GLY A 183 -4.81 -30.15 -17.73
C GLY A 183 -6.12 -30.45 -17.00
N SER A 184 -6.97 -29.35 -16.58
CA SER A 184 -8.43 -29.32 -16.34
C SER A 184 -8.89 -30.56 -15.56
N ARG A 185 -8.70 -30.66 -14.19
CA ARG A 185 -9.57 -31.58 -13.41
C ARG A 185 -9.72 -31.05 -11.99
N GLN A 186 -10.97 -30.51 -11.63
CA GLN A 186 -11.84 -30.43 -10.43
C GLN A 186 -11.17 -31.08 -9.21
N TYR A 187 -10.89 -30.14 -8.29
CA TYR A 187 -10.36 -30.16 -6.91
C TYR A 187 -11.01 -31.28 -6.09
N PRO A 188 -10.22 -32.30 -5.49
CA PRO A 188 -10.83 -32.92 -4.30
C PRO A 188 -10.56 -32.10 -3.02
N LYS A 189 -11.57 -31.51 -2.42
CA LYS A 189 -11.79 -31.11 -1.01
C LYS A 189 -10.81 -31.80 -0.06
N SER A 190 -9.55 -31.25 0.16
CA SER A 190 -8.60 -31.54 1.27
C SER A 190 -9.34 -32.04 2.52
N VAL A 191 -9.42 -33.37 2.83
CA VAL A 191 -9.50 -34.18 4.08
C VAL A 191 -8.76 -33.48 5.21
N GLY A 192 -9.40 -32.60 6.01
CA GLY A 192 -9.61 -32.19 7.43
C GLY A 192 -8.37 -32.43 8.28
N ALA A 193 -7.17 -31.68 8.18
CA ALA A 193 -6.19 -31.57 9.29
C ALA A 193 -6.92 -31.28 10.62
N ARG A 194 -7.03 -32.30 11.56
CA ARG A 194 -7.66 -32.30 12.90
C ARG A 194 -7.25 -31.07 13.72
N ASN A 195 -8.03 -30.20 14.10
CA ASN A 195 -7.89 -28.95 14.87
C ASN A 195 -7.85 -29.24 16.38
N LEU A 196 -6.85 -28.64 17.15
CA LEU A 196 -6.53 -28.75 18.60
C LEU A 196 -7.80 -28.82 19.45
N ARG A 197 -8.87 -28.11 19.00
CA ARG A 197 -10.17 -28.15 19.71
C ARG A 197 -10.85 -29.52 19.56
N GLU A 198 -10.72 -30.11 18.43
CA GLU A 198 -11.31 -31.44 18.19
C GLU A 198 -10.50 -32.55 18.91
N THR A 199 -9.27 -32.38 19.07
CA THR A 199 -8.39 -33.39 19.70
C THR A 199 -8.48 -33.28 21.23
N LEU A 200 -8.73 -32.11 21.74
CA LEU A 200 -8.84 -31.95 23.21
C LEU A 200 -10.23 -32.36 23.68
N GLY A 201 -11.26 -32.32 22.73
CA GLY A 201 -12.64 -32.77 23.02
C GLY A 201 -12.74 -34.28 23.19
N GLU A 202 -11.65 -35.08 22.91
CA GLU A 202 -11.68 -36.57 22.90
C GLU A 202 -10.76 -37.13 23.98
N VAL A 203 -10.05 -36.24 24.68
CA VAL A 203 -9.10 -36.77 25.69
C VAL A 203 -9.52 -36.22 27.06
N ARG A 204 -9.31 -37.08 28.20
CA ARG A 204 -9.65 -36.67 29.58
C ARG A 204 -8.94 -35.37 29.97
N ARG A 205 -9.57 -34.59 30.72
CA ARG A 205 -9.10 -33.23 31.12
C ARG A 205 -7.68 -33.29 31.69
N LYS A 206 -7.32 -34.42 32.33
CA LYS A 206 -5.96 -34.51 32.92
C LYS A 206 -4.90 -34.68 31.83
N GLN A 207 -5.35 -34.94 30.52
CA GLN A 207 -4.36 -35.21 29.45
C GLN A 207 -4.33 -34.06 28.45
N HIS A 208 -4.97 -32.99 28.73
CA HIS A 208 -5.10 -31.86 27.80
C HIS A 208 -3.77 -31.12 27.65
N VAL A 209 -3.09 -31.00 28.74
CA VAL A 209 -1.82 -30.23 28.71
C VAL A 209 -0.74 -31.06 28.00
N ALA A 210 -0.74 -32.30 28.20
CA ALA A 210 0.26 -33.19 27.54
C ALA A 210 -0.04 -33.32 26.04
N THR A 211 -1.21 -33.25 25.65
CA THR A 211 -1.63 -33.36 24.24
C THR A 211 -1.39 -32.02 23.51
N ALA A 212 -1.59 -30.93 24.15
CA ALA A 212 -1.29 -29.61 23.53
C ALA A 212 0.21 -29.42 23.38
N LEU A 213 0.89 -29.85 24.36
CA LEU A 213 2.36 -29.76 24.30
C LEU A 213 2.93 -30.68 23.22
N SER A 214 2.39 -31.76 23.02
CA SER A 214 2.84 -32.68 21.95
C SER A 214 2.53 -32.10 20.56
N MET A 215 1.51 -31.43 20.38
CA MET A 215 1.12 -30.83 19.08
C MET A 215 1.96 -29.58 18.79
N VAL A 216 2.29 -28.86 19.86
CA VAL A 216 3.18 -27.69 19.68
C VAL A 216 4.60 -28.17 19.39
N ARG A 217 4.91 -29.19 20.01
CA ARG A 217 6.24 -29.78 19.78
C ARG A 217 6.34 -30.37 18.35
N ASP A 218 5.40 -30.89 17.88
CA ASP A 218 5.38 -31.44 16.51
C ASP A 218 5.40 -30.32 15.47
N THR A 219 4.76 -29.29 15.79
CA THR A 219 4.70 -28.14 14.86
C THR A 219 6.06 -27.42 14.82
N VAL A 220 6.67 -27.41 16.00
CA VAL A 220 7.97 -26.72 16.08
C VAL A 220 9.06 -27.61 15.47
N ALA A 221 8.93 -28.86 15.69
CA ALA A 221 9.90 -29.82 15.12
C ALA A 221 9.76 -29.91 13.59
N LYS A 222 8.60 -29.82 13.11
CA LYS A 222 8.35 -29.82 11.66
C LYS A 222 8.82 -28.51 11.02
N THR A 223 8.64 -27.43 11.74
CA THR A 223 9.00 -26.11 11.19
C THR A 223 10.52 -25.92 11.22
N LEU A 224 11.16 -26.73 12.11
CA LEU A 224 12.62 -26.55 12.24
C LEU A 224 13.35 -27.69 11.53
N GLY A 225 12.53 -28.66 10.88
CA GLY A 225 13.11 -29.68 9.96
C GLY A 225 13.66 -30.89 10.74
N PHE A 226 13.26 -31.08 12.00
CA PHE A 226 13.67 -32.30 12.75
C PHE A 226 12.89 -33.52 12.26
N THR A 227 13.57 -34.68 12.14
CA THR A 227 13.00 -35.95 11.62
C THR A 227 12.09 -36.60 12.66
N SER A 228 12.27 -36.09 13.97
CA SER A 228 11.34 -36.56 15.02
C SER A 228 11.16 -35.45 16.07
N SER A 229 9.83 -35.28 16.59
CA SER A 229 9.49 -34.25 17.61
C SER A 229 10.15 -34.55 18.96
N ALA A 230 10.71 -35.86 19.19
CA ALA A 230 11.40 -36.30 20.42
C ALA A 230 12.85 -35.77 20.47
N ASP A 231 13.28 -35.20 19.37
CA ASP A 231 14.68 -34.71 19.27
C ASP A 231 14.74 -33.23 19.67
N LEU A 232 13.54 -32.72 20.00
CA LEU A 232 13.43 -31.30 20.42
C LEU A 232 13.37 -31.24 21.95
N ASP A 233 14.51 -30.64 22.55
CA ASP A 233 14.52 -30.47 24.02
C ASP A 233 13.59 -29.32 24.44
N VAL A 234 12.52 -29.60 25.26
CA VAL A 234 11.41 -28.64 25.54
C VAL A 234 11.81 -27.74 26.71
N ASP A 235 13.08 -27.97 27.24
CA ASP A 235 13.49 -27.13 28.41
C ASP A 235 14.53 -26.09 27.97
N LEU A 236 14.83 -26.03 26.57
CA LEU A 236 15.81 -25.05 26.08
C LEU A 236 15.06 -23.84 25.49
N PRO A 237 15.73 -22.62 25.76
CA PRO A 237 15.14 -21.45 25.11
C PRO A 237 15.03 -21.63 23.58
N LEU A 238 13.91 -21.23 22.83
CA LEU A 238 13.50 -21.41 21.43
C LEU A 238 14.60 -20.88 20.48
N GLN A 239 15.41 -19.91 20.94
CA GLN A 239 16.54 -19.38 20.14
C GLN A 239 17.70 -20.37 20.10
N ASP A 240 17.79 -21.15 21.14
CA ASP A 240 18.91 -22.11 21.25
C ASP A 240 18.57 -23.43 20.55
N VAL A 241 17.23 -23.54 20.17
CA VAL A 241 16.78 -24.75 19.44
C VAL A 241 16.54 -24.39 17.97
N GLY A 242 17.01 -23.05 17.64
CA GLY A 242 17.13 -22.75 16.19
C GLY A 242 15.94 -21.96 15.68
N VAL A 243 14.99 -21.45 16.64
CA VAL A 243 13.82 -20.61 16.26
C VAL A 243 14.28 -19.16 16.14
N ASP A 244 14.36 -18.57 14.92
CA ASP A 244 14.68 -17.16 14.66
C ASP A 244 13.43 -16.39 14.19
N SER A 245 13.53 -15.12 13.96
CA SER A 245 12.42 -14.16 13.74
C SER A 245 11.54 -14.60 12.56
N LEU A 246 12.12 -15.38 11.66
CA LEU A 246 11.35 -15.86 10.48
C LEU A 246 10.72 -17.23 10.76
N THR A 247 11.30 -18.17 11.60
CA THR A 247 10.76 -19.50 11.94
C THR A 247 9.70 -19.38 13.05
N ALA A 248 9.77 -18.26 13.69
CA ALA A 248 8.78 -17.97 14.75
C ALA A 248 7.45 -17.55 14.14
N VAL A 249 7.59 -16.99 12.97
CA VAL A 249 6.38 -16.55 12.24
C VAL A 249 5.73 -17.74 11.53
N LEU A 250 6.47 -18.69 11.11
CA LEU A 250 5.93 -19.90 10.44
C LEU A 250 5.34 -20.87 11.47
N ILE A 251 5.99 -20.96 12.72
CA ILE A 251 5.48 -21.80 13.83
C ILE A 251 4.17 -21.21 14.35
N ARG A 252 4.12 -19.88 14.25
CA ARG A 252 2.91 -19.19 14.73
C ARG A 252 1.76 -19.36 13.72
N ASN A 253 2.05 -19.30 12.48
CA ASN A 253 1.02 -19.50 11.43
C ASN A 253 0.48 -20.92 11.44
N GLN A 254 1.36 -21.85 11.78
CA GLN A 254 0.94 -23.27 11.78
C GLN A 254 0.20 -23.60 13.09
N LEU A 255 0.59 -22.93 14.17
CA LEU A 255 -0.12 -23.14 15.44
C LEU A 255 -1.44 -22.38 15.43
N GLY A 256 -1.48 -21.26 14.69
CA GLY A 256 -2.71 -20.48 14.43
C GLY A 256 -3.75 -21.28 13.65
N ILE A 257 -3.32 -22.22 12.78
CA ILE A 257 -4.22 -23.11 12.01
C ILE A 257 -4.71 -24.25 12.90
N LEU A 258 -3.82 -24.63 13.96
CA LEU A 258 -4.15 -25.78 14.84
C LEU A 258 -5.05 -25.31 15.98
N THR A 259 -5.07 -23.94 16.28
CA THR A 259 -5.77 -23.47 17.49
C THR A 259 -6.91 -22.54 17.07
N ASP A 260 -7.37 -22.52 15.87
CA ASP A 260 -8.52 -21.75 15.35
C ASP A 260 -8.58 -20.35 15.96
N ARG A 261 -7.46 -19.68 16.33
CA ARG A 261 -7.53 -18.38 17.04
C ARG A 261 -6.77 -17.32 16.23
N GLN A 262 -7.25 -16.97 15.05
CA GLN A 262 -6.77 -15.89 14.16
C GLN A 262 -7.55 -14.60 14.42
N ASP A 263 -7.40 -13.91 15.69
CA ASP A 263 -7.76 -12.49 15.46
C ASP A 263 -7.99 -11.81 16.82
N ARG A 264 -7.05 -10.96 17.32
CA ARG A 264 -7.46 -9.60 17.73
C ARG A 264 -6.28 -8.90 18.42
N PRO A 265 -6.18 -7.54 18.35
CA PRO A 265 -6.33 -6.24 17.69
C PRO A 265 -5.54 -5.13 18.40
N VAL A 266 -5.00 -3.98 17.77
CA VAL A 266 -5.12 -2.65 17.09
C VAL A 266 -4.51 -1.59 18.01
N PRO A 267 -4.18 0.02 17.66
CA PRO A 267 -4.36 0.94 16.54
C PRO A 267 -3.51 2.21 16.68
N ALA A 268 -3.28 3.25 15.29
CA ALA A 268 -3.91 4.55 15.03
C ALA A 268 -3.84 4.87 13.54
N VAL A 269 -5.07 5.78 12.87
CA VAL A 269 -6.21 6.57 12.30
C VAL A 269 -5.65 7.31 11.07
N PRO A 270 -6.45 7.68 10.03
CA PRO A 270 -6.88 7.93 8.64
C PRO A 270 -7.09 9.41 8.35
N SER A 271 -6.07 10.25 7.49
CA SER A 271 -4.80 10.01 6.77
C SER A 271 -4.15 11.35 6.43
N THR A 272 -3.23 11.82 7.12
CA THR A 272 -2.24 12.60 7.92
C THR A 272 -2.45 14.10 7.73
N LYS A 273 -3.77 14.80 7.42
CA LYS A 273 -3.81 16.24 7.72
C LYS A 273 -5.23 16.77 7.48
N LYS A 274 -6.24 16.21 7.93
CA LYS A 274 -7.53 16.95 7.90
C LYS A 274 -8.65 16.08 8.47
N LEU A 275 -8.40 15.31 9.50
CA LEU A 275 -9.39 14.69 10.41
C LEU A 275 -8.95 14.91 11.85
N GLY A 276 -7.86 15.67 12.02
CA GLY A 276 -7.52 16.15 13.37
C GLY A 276 -8.23 17.48 13.68
N ARG A 277 -9.09 17.88 12.82
CA ARG A 277 -9.65 19.19 13.19
C ARG A 277 -11.18 19.12 13.20
N LEU A 278 -11.96 17.97 13.17
CA LEU A 278 -13.44 17.98 13.32
C LEU A 278 -13.85 16.90 14.32
N VAL A 279 -12.93 16.22 15.05
CA VAL A 279 -13.34 15.63 16.34
C VAL A 279 -13.43 16.74 17.39
N GLN A 280 -13.52 17.99 16.93
CA GLN A 280 -13.71 19.15 17.83
C GLN A 280 -15.10 19.77 17.59
N CYS A 281 -16.04 19.12 16.77
CA CYS A 281 -17.30 19.85 16.46
C CYS A 281 -18.47 18.91 16.67
N GLY A 282 -18.41 17.87 17.61
CA GLY A 282 -19.74 17.33 18.00
C GLY A 282 -19.82 17.16 19.52
N ARG A 283 -20.00 18.25 20.23
CA ARG A 283 -20.43 18.40 21.64
C ARG A 283 -19.48 17.68 22.59
N LEU A 284 -18.19 18.08 22.68
CA LEU A 284 -17.34 17.61 23.80
C LEU A 284 -17.47 18.55 24.99
N GLU A 285 -18.66 19.06 25.18
CA GLU A 285 -18.88 19.82 26.43
C GLU A 285 -18.86 18.89 27.64
N ASN A 286 -18.15 17.59 27.38
CA ASN A 286 -18.05 16.83 28.66
C ASN A 286 -16.84 15.90 28.61
N CYS A 287 -15.71 16.28 27.81
CA CYS A 287 -14.65 15.25 27.90
C CYS A 287 -13.35 15.92 28.37
N ASP A 288 -12.92 15.75 29.64
CA ASP A 288 -11.63 16.05 30.31
C ASP A 288 -10.44 15.48 29.53
N SER A 289 -10.34 15.30 28.03
CA SER A 289 -9.20 14.62 27.38
C SER A 289 -8.37 15.65 26.59
N CYS A 290 -6.89 15.63 26.71
CA CYS A 290 -5.89 16.50 26.06
C CYS A 290 -5.48 15.91 24.70
N TYR A 291 -5.36 16.79 23.55
CA TYR A 291 -5.13 16.37 22.15
C TYR A 291 -3.77 16.93 21.69
N HIS A 292 -2.97 15.95 21.15
CA HIS A 292 -1.68 16.43 20.61
C HIS A 292 -1.74 16.43 19.08
N GLY A 293 -1.61 17.70 18.42
CA GLY A 293 -1.58 17.81 16.94
C GLY A 293 -0.16 18.04 16.42
N ILE A 294 0.26 17.13 15.46
CA ILE A 294 1.62 17.34 14.91
C ILE A 294 1.48 17.89 13.48
N GLY A 295 1.95 19.13 13.17
CA GLY A 295 1.84 19.73 11.81
C GLY A 295 3.11 20.51 11.45
N ARG A 296 3.41 20.77 10.07
CA ARG A 296 4.57 21.50 9.53
C ARG A 296 4.40 23.01 9.77
N PHE A 297 5.63 23.85 10.08
CA PHE A 297 5.86 25.30 10.25
C PHE A 297 5.50 26.06 8.96
N CYS A 298 4.62 27.32 9.04
CA CYS A 298 4.69 28.28 7.90
C CYS A 298 5.39 29.56 8.36
N SER A 299 6.64 29.90 7.88
CA SER A 299 7.25 31.23 8.08
C SER A 299 6.62 32.26 7.13
N GLU A 300 5.44 32.77 7.45
CA GLU A 300 5.29 34.00 6.63
C GLU A 300 5.04 35.20 7.54
N HIS A 301 6.18 35.93 7.94
CA HIS A 301 6.48 37.37 8.06
C HIS A 301 6.26 37.83 9.50
N ALA A 302 7.35 37.88 10.37
CA ALA A 302 7.84 39.07 11.11
C ALA A 302 8.72 38.59 12.28
N GLY A 303 10.10 38.44 12.00
CA GLY A 303 11.15 38.94 12.93
C GLY A 303 10.82 38.67 14.40
N GLY A 304 11.10 37.44 14.89
CA GLY A 304 11.52 37.20 16.29
C GLY A 304 11.01 35.84 16.78
N GLN A 305 11.83 34.81 16.94
CA GLN A 305 12.02 33.60 17.78
C GLN A 305 10.80 33.33 18.67
N GLU A 306 9.50 33.43 18.16
CA GLU A 306 8.38 32.67 18.76
C GLU A 306 7.27 32.47 17.71
N GLY A 307 7.42 31.55 16.80
CA GLY A 307 6.46 31.36 15.68
C GLY A 307 5.47 30.22 15.98
N ILE A 308 4.02 30.32 15.70
CA ILE A 308 2.76 29.58 15.89
C ILE A 308 2.65 28.50 14.80
N PRO A 309 2.42 27.16 15.14
CA PRO A 309 2.21 26.05 14.18
C PRO A 309 1.08 26.37 13.20
N ARG A 310 1.14 26.20 11.77
CA ARG A 310 0.16 26.36 10.67
C ARG A 310 -1.21 25.83 11.05
N SER A 311 -1.31 24.78 11.91
CA SER A 311 -2.56 24.20 12.41
C SER A 311 -3.33 25.23 13.29
N GLN A 312 -2.58 26.12 13.93
CA GLN A 312 -3.13 27.16 14.81
C GLN A 312 -3.55 28.40 14.01
N ILE A 313 -2.94 28.78 12.94
CA ILE A 313 -3.31 29.88 12.01
C ILE A 313 -4.53 29.46 11.19
N TYR A 314 -4.79 28.19 10.78
CA TYR A 314 -5.92 27.66 9.98
C TYR A 314 -7.17 27.53 10.85
N ILE A 315 -7.15 27.15 12.24
CA ILE A 315 -8.26 27.07 13.22
C ILE A 315 -8.78 28.49 13.52
N GLN A 316 -7.90 29.50 13.44
CA GLN A 316 -8.28 30.90 13.70
C GLN A 316 -9.05 31.50 12.52
N ARG A 317 -8.85 30.99 11.28
CA ARG A 317 -9.46 31.57 10.07
C ARG A 317 -10.82 30.92 9.79
N ARG A 318 -11.20 29.71 10.46
CA ARG A 318 -12.33 28.90 9.95
C ARG A 318 -13.32 28.62 11.08
N SER A 319 -13.00 29.14 12.42
CA SER A 319 -13.95 28.98 13.54
C SER A 319 -14.02 30.30 14.32
N ARG A 320 -15.13 31.08 14.42
CA ARG A 320 -15.43 32.03 15.52
C ARG A 320 -14.82 31.58 16.84
N TRP A 321 -13.69 30.79 16.93
CA TRP A 321 -13.21 30.20 18.20
C TRP A 321 -12.01 31.01 18.70
N CYS A 322 -12.12 31.85 19.83
CA CYS A 322 -11.28 32.63 20.77
C CYS A 322 -10.35 31.71 21.56
N TYR A 323 -8.96 31.62 21.24
CA TYR A 323 -7.61 31.51 21.83
C TYR A 323 -7.67 31.02 23.28
N ARG A 324 -8.75 30.10 23.66
CA ARG A 324 -8.40 29.58 25.01
C ARG A 324 -8.75 28.10 25.08
N MET A 325 -7.84 27.20 24.36
CA MET A 325 -8.28 25.82 24.69
C MET A 325 -7.15 25.11 25.45
N PRO A 326 -7.09 24.80 26.77
CA PRO A 326 -6.14 23.99 27.55
C PRO A 326 -6.04 22.55 27.03
N LEU A 327 -6.83 22.13 25.81
CA LEU A 327 -6.89 20.68 25.53
C LEU A 327 -6.17 20.35 24.23
N LEU A 328 -5.62 21.38 23.44
CA LEU A 328 -4.85 21.11 22.21
C LEU A 328 -3.36 21.44 22.46
N ILE A 329 -2.60 20.35 22.26
CA ILE A 329 -1.15 20.56 22.52
C ILE A 329 -0.41 20.41 21.19
N PRO A 330 0.09 21.53 20.66
CA PRO A 330 0.79 21.44 19.38
C PRO A 330 2.21 20.85 19.53
N VAL A 331 2.44 19.91 18.48
CA VAL A 331 3.82 19.37 18.41
C VAL A 331 4.36 19.65 17.00
N VAL A 332 5.48 20.43 16.98
CA VAL A 332 6.01 20.80 15.64
C VAL A 332 6.92 19.67 15.14
N GLY A 333 6.45 19.09 13.96
CA GLY A 333 7.23 17.99 13.31
C GLY A 333 6.85 17.86 11.84
N ASP A 334 7.67 16.87 11.20
CA ASP A 334 7.38 16.56 9.78
C ASP A 334 7.03 15.07 9.62
N MET A 335 5.82 14.95 9.14
CA MET A 335 5.27 13.57 9.11
C MET A 335 5.94 12.75 7.99
N ALA A 336 6.57 13.47 7.12
CA ALA A 336 7.20 12.74 5.99
C ALA A 336 8.63 12.30 6.34
N GLN A 337 9.02 12.61 7.55
CA GLN A 337 10.41 12.25 7.94
C GLN A 337 10.37 11.22 9.07
N PRO A 338 11.46 10.43 9.16
CA PRO A 338 11.53 9.48 10.28
C PRO A 338 11.36 10.21 11.64
N LEU A 339 10.59 9.52 12.50
CA LEU A 339 10.25 10.04 13.85
C LEU A 339 9.60 11.42 13.75
N PHE A 340 8.98 11.72 12.70
CA PHE A 340 8.26 12.97 12.45
C PHE A 340 9.20 14.18 12.50
N ASN A 341 10.62 13.82 12.38
CA ASN A 341 11.67 14.84 12.53
C ASN A 341 11.70 15.39 13.96
N LEU A 342 11.17 14.69 14.85
CA LEU A 342 11.34 15.02 16.28
C LEU A 342 12.62 14.40 16.85
N THR A 343 13.07 15.06 17.98
CA THR A 343 14.18 14.36 18.67
C THR A 343 13.69 13.06 19.30
N GLU A 344 14.52 12.10 19.53
CA GLU A 344 14.14 10.81 20.14
C GLU A 344 13.49 11.03 21.51
N GLU A 345 14.05 12.01 22.22
CA GLU A 345 13.46 12.29 23.56
C GLU A 345 12.00 12.76 23.43
N THR A 346 11.79 13.68 22.54
CA THR A 346 10.41 14.20 22.35
C THR A 346 9.49 13.09 21.81
N PHE A 347 9.99 12.32 20.91
CA PHE A 347 9.19 11.20 20.36
C PHE A 347 8.83 10.19 21.45
N GLU A 348 9.81 9.90 22.34
CA GLU A 348 9.54 8.95 23.45
C GLU A 348 8.53 9.55 24.44
N GLN A 349 8.67 10.79 24.70
CA GLN A 349 7.69 11.43 25.60
C GLN A 349 6.28 11.39 25.00
N LEU A 350 6.28 11.71 23.77
CA LEU A 350 4.97 11.67 23.10
C LEU A 350 4.35 10.26 23.16
N SER A 351 5.18 9.31 22.94
CA SER A 351 4.65 7.93 22.93
C SER A 351 4.10 7.54 24.31
N ASN A 352 4.57 8.15 25.38
CA ASN A 352 4.11 7.79 26.73
C ASN A 352 2.88 8.61 27.13
N GLN A 353 2.45 9.59 26.30
CA GLN A 353 1.35 10.48 26.72
C GLN A 353 0.08 10.18 25.90
N VAL A 354 0.29 9.45 24.77
CA VAL A 354 -0.87 9.37 23.86
C VAL A 354 -1.52 7.99 24.04
N ASP A 355 -2.87 7.94 23.98
CA ASP A 355 -3.63 6.69 24.22
C ASP A 355 -4.28 6.22 22.92
N ALA A 356 -4.41 7.07 22.01
CA ALA A 356 -4.93 6.70 20.67
C ALA A 356 -4.33 7.62 19.61
N ILE A 357 -4.25 6.92 18.40
CA ILE A 357 -3.66 7.70 17.28
C ILE A 357 -4.66 7.67 16.12
N CYS A 358 -5.07 8.84 15.67
CA CYS A 358 -5.82 8.96 14.42
C CYS A 358 -4.92 9.55 13.32
N HIS A 359 -4.54 8.66 12.43
CA HIS A 359 -3.62 9.09 11.36
C HIS A 359 -4.38 9.53 10.10
N SER A 360 -4.38 10.84 9.83
CA SER A 360 -5.13 11.39 8.70
C SER A 360 -4.18 12.18 7.77
N ALA A 361 -2.86 12.11 8.14
CA ALA A 361 -1.89 12.91 7.27
C ALA A 361 -1.70 12.21 5.94
N ALA A 362 -2.00 13.03 4.86
CA ALA A 362 -1.82 12.41 3.53
C ALA A 362 -1.71 13.52 2.47
N LEU A 363 -0.81 13.17 1.55
CA LEU A 363 -0.89 13.94 0.29
C LEU A 363 -1.91 13.34 -0.67
N VAL A 364 -2.85 14.24 -1.13
CA VAL A 364 -3.92 13.72 -2.03
C VAL A 364 -3.90 14.53 -3.33
N ASP A 365 -3.26 13.79 -4.29
CA ASP A 365 -3.21 14.37 -5.66
C ASP A 365 -3.13 13.23 -6.68
N TRP A 366 -4.18 13.22 -7.61
CA TRP A 366 -4.37 12.03 -8.48
C TRP A 366 -3.40 12.07 -9.66
N MET A 367 -2.54 13.09 -9.68
CA MET A 367 -1.77 13.21 -10.93
C MET A 367 -0.27 13.15 -10.63
N ARG A 368 0.01 12.89 -9.37
CA ARG A 368 1.45 12.89 -9.04
C ARG A 368 1.98 11.45 -9.09
N PRO A 369 3.25 11.34 -9.43
CA PRO A 369 3.84 9.99 -9.42
C PRO A 369 3.92 9.41 -7.99
N LEU A 370 3.95 8.04 -7.90
CA LEU A 370 3.91 7.35 -6.59
C LEU A 370 5.06 7.82 -5.69
N ASP A 371 6.27 8.23 -6.23
CA ASP A 371 7.44 8.63 -5.41
C ASP A 371 7.10 9.83 -4.51
N ASP A 372 6.21 10.60 -4.98
CA ASP A 372 5.88 11.80 -4.19
C ASP A 372 5.06 11.44 -2.94
N TYR A 373 4.50 10.21 -2.95
CA TYR A 373 3.58 9.87 -1.83
C TYR A 373 4.32 9.05 -0.76
N VAL A 374 5.62 8.67 -1.03
CA VAL A 374 6.33 7.76 -0.10
C VAL A 374 6.46 8.44 1.26
N GLY A 375 6.84 9.66 1.25
CA GLY A 375 7.03 10.37 2.54
C GLY A 375 5.69 10.60 3.26
N PRO A 376 4.81 11.31 2.67
CA PRO A 376 3.59 11.77 3.36
C PRO A 376 2.60 10.63 3.62
N ASN A 377 2.59 9.58 2.83
CA ASN A 377 1.52 8.57 3.01
C ASN A 377 2.09 7.25 3.55
N ILE A 378 3.40 6.89 3.13
CA ILE A 378 3.91 5.55 3.52
C ILE A 378 4.82 5.70 4.74
N ILE A 379 5.78 6.62 4.67
CA ILE A 379 6.71 6.77 5.81
C ILE A 379 5.92 7.28 7.02
N SER A 380 5.05 8.20 6.78
CA SER A 380 4.28 8.73 7.92
C SER A 380 3.48 7.63 8.61
N THR A 381 2.93 6.67 7.86
CA THR A 381 2.19 5.55 8.48
C THR A 381 3.14 4.64 9.26
N HIS A 382 4.26 4.47 8.66
CA HIS A 382 5.25 3.65 9.38
C HIS A 382 5.64 4.28 10.71
N GLU A 383 5.82 5.58 10.72
CA GLU A 383 6.29 6.22 11.97
C GLU A 383 5.16 6.26 13.01
N VAL A 384 3.94 6.34 12.51
CA VAL A 384 2.80 6.24 13.46
C VAL A 384 2.78 4.86 14.12
N LEU A 385 3.05 3.87 13.31
CA LEU A 385 3.06 2.51 13.92
C LEU A 385 4.25 2.36 14.86
N ARG A 386 5.37 3.06 14.51
CA ARG A 386 6.51 3.04 15.45
C ARG A 386 6.13 3.73 16.77
N LEU A 387 5.46 4.84 16.61
CA LEU A 387 5.05 5.55 17.84
C LEU A 387 4.11 4.68 18.67
N ALA A 388 3.25 3.96 17.95
CA ALA A 388 2.24 3.16 18.68
C ALA A 388 2.88 1.96 19.35
N SER A 389 4.08 1.58 18.89
CA SER A 389 4.71 0.37 19.43
C SER A 389 5.60 0.72 20.64
N ARG A 390 5.63 1.99 21.01
CA ARG A 390 6.48 2.38 22.14
C ARG A 390 5.59 2.92 23.27
N GLY A 391 6.06 2.65 24.46
CA GLY A 391 5.35 3.21 25.64
C GLY A 391 4.03 2.49 25.90
N ARG A 392 2.96 3.37 26.11
CA ARG A 392 1.64 2.76 26.45
C ARG A 392 0.93 2.26 25.19
N CYS A 393 0.10 1.24 25.43
CA CYS A 393 -0.67 0.71 24.27
C CYS A 393 -1.61 1.79 23.71
N LYS A 394 -1.56 1.77 22.35
CA LYS A 394 -2.40 2.82 21.74
C LYS A 394 -3.29 2.21 20.65
N ALA A 395 -4.55 2.69 20.60
CA ALA A 395 -5.38 2.34 19.44
C ALA A 395 -4.99 3.20 18.20
N ILE A 396 -4.93 2.45 17.06
CA ILE A 396 -4.59 3.17 15.82
C ILE A 396 -5.79 3.24 14.88
N HIS A 397 -6.06 4.45 14.44
CA HIS A 397 -7.10 4.69 13.45
C HIS A 397 -6.54 5.35 12.18
N LEU A 398 -6.48 4.43 11.11
CA LEU A 398 -5.92 4.95 9.85
C LEU A 398 -7.05 5.39 8.91
N ILE A 399 -6.88 6.69 8.42
CA ILE A 399 -7.83 7.21 7.41
C ILE A 399 -7.30 6.85 6.04
N SER A 400 -8.14 5.98 5.32
CA SER A 400 -7.76 5.50 3.98
C SER A 400 -8.81 5.93 2.95
N THR A 401 -8.77 5.28 1.75
CA THR A 401 -9.68 5.74 0.68
C THR A 401 -10.30 4.52 -0.02
N ILE A 402 -11.51 4.77 -0.54
CA ILE A 402 -12.23 3.69 -1.23
C ILE A 402 -11.51 3.37 -2.55
N ALA A 403 -10.61 4.18 -2.97
CA ALA A 403 -9.83 3.93 -4.20
C ALA A 403 -8.91 2.71 -4.04
N THR A 404 -8.76 2.18 -2.83
CA THR A 404 -7.89 0.99 -2.64
C THR A 404 -8.66 -0.29 -2.92
N VAL A 405 -9.90 -0.24 -2.99
CA VAL A 405 -10.76 -1.46 -3.00
C VAL A 405 -10.51 -2.27 -4.27
N PRO A 406 -10.43 -1.64 -5.45
CA PRO A 406 -10.15 -2.45 -6.64
C PRO A 406 -8.87 -3.29 -6.49
N LYS A 407 -7.87 -2.79 -5.82
CA LYS A 407 -6.63 -3.58 -5.61
C LYS A 407 -6.89 -4.81 -4.74
N TYR A 408 -7.88 -4.76 -3.85
CA TYR A 408 -8.25 -5.94 -3.04
C TYR A 408 -9.06 -6.94 -3.85
N LEU A 409 -9.64 -6.44 -4.94
CA LEU A 409 -10.48 -7.33 -5.76
C LEU A 409 -9.68 -7.94 -6.90
N GLY A 410 -8.31 -7.59 -6.83
CA GLY A 410 -7.46 -8.31 -7.80
C GLY A 410 -7.36 -7.56 -9.13
N TYR A 411 -7.96 -6.29 -9.12
CA TYR A 411 -7.84 -5.52 -10.39
C TYR A 411 -6.50 -4.77 -10.42
N ASP A 412 -5.67 -4.86 -11.59
CA ASP A 412 -4.37 -4.21 -11.80
C ASP A 412 -4.58 -2.73 -12.15
N VAL A 413 -4.31 -1.83 -11.16
CA VAL A 413 -4.31 -0.40 -11.55
C VAL A 413 -2.97 -0.08 -12.23
N SER A 414 -3.00 -0.01 -13.54
CA SER A 414 -1.78 0.24 -14.33
C SER A 414 -1.20 1.64 -14.05
N GLU A 415 0.11 1.79 -14.06
CA GLU A 415 0.83 3.06 -13.78
C GLU A 415 0.29 4.20 -14.65
N ASP A 416 -0.46 3.83 -15.74
CA ASP A 416 -0.93 4.88 -16.69
C ASP A 416 -2.33 5.37 -16.29
N GLN A 417 -2.93 4.77 -15.26
CA GLN A 417 -4.28 5.18 -14.85
C GLN A 417 -4.19 6.29 -13.80
N TYR A 418 -5.27 7.22 -13.89
CA TYR A 418 -5.42 8.37 -12.98
C TYR A 418 -5.69 7.89 -11.54
N GLU A 419 -4.66 7.99 -10.61
CA GLU A 419 -4.89 7.68 -9.18
C GLU A 419 -3.98 6.53 -8.72
N TYR A 420 -3.16 6.09 -9.78
CA TYR A 420 -2.28 4.96 -9.43
C TYR A 420 -1.39 5.30 -8.23
N GLY A 421 -0.79 6.49 -8.30
CA GLY A 421 0.15 6.87 -7.22
C GLY A 421 -0.54 6.96 -5.86
N TYR A 422 -1.62 7.73 -5.81
CA TYR A 422 -2.34 7.96 -4.54
C TYR A 422 -2.98 6.65 -4.03
N ALA A 423 -3.74 5.89 -4.87
CA ALA A 423 -4.38 4.62 -4.46
C ALA A 423 -3.34 3.59 -4.00
N THR A 424 -2.21 3.54 -4.73
CA THR A 424 -1.17 2.54 -4.36
C THR A 424 -0.53 2.91 -3.02
N SER A 425 -0.31 4.19 -2.82
CA SER A 425 0.32 4.59 -1.54
C SER A 425 -0.61 4.26 -0.35
N LYS A 426 -1.94 4.49 -0.45
CA LYS A 426 -2.88 4.21 0.66
C LYS A 426 -3.04 2.71 0.87
N TRP A 427 -2.99 2.04 -0.31
CA TRP A 427 -3.05 0.56 -0.17
C TRP A 427 -1.85 0.04 0.60
N ILE A 428 -0.61 0.54 0.32
CA ILE A 428 0.59 0.11 1.04
C ILE A 428 0.44 0.46 2.53
N ALA A 429 -0.05 1.66 2.85
CA ALA A 429 -0.29 2.04 4.25
C ALA A 429 -1.27 1.08 4.93
N GLU A 430 -2.35 0.67 4.21
CA GLU A 430 -3.31 -0.30 4.79
C GLU A 430 -2.65 -1.64 5.12
N ARG A 431 -1.69 -2.02 4.22
CA ARG A 431 -1.04 -3.34 4.47
C ARG A 431 -0.17 -3.29 5.72
N MET A 432 0.40 -2.08 5.93
CA MET A 432 1.19 -1.96 7.18
C MET A 432 0.30 -2.03 8.41
N VAL A 433 -0.86 -1.36 8.32
CA VAL A 433 -1.77 -1.34 9.49
C VAL A 433 -2.37 -2.74 9.68
N ALA A 434 -2.66 -3.35 8.58
CA ALA A 434 -3.15 -4.74 8.67
C ALA A 434 -2.10 -5.66 9.32
N ALA A 435 -0.86 -5.45 8.90
CA ALA A 435 0.21 -6.26 9.52
C ALA A 435 0.32 -5.96 11.02
N ALA A 436 0.22 -4.66 11.36
CA ALA A 436 0.27 -4.30 12.80
C ALA A 436 -0.90 -4.92 13.56
N ARG A 437 -2.09 -4.89 12.95
CA ARG A 437 -3.25 -5.54 13.59
C ARG A 437 -3.04 -7.04 13.78
N TRP A 438 -2.44 -7.64 12.77
CA TRP A 438 -2.14 -9.08 12.90
C TRP A 438 -1.17 -9.33 14.06
N ARG A 439 -0.37 -8.32 14.47
CA ARG A 439 0.61 -8.49 15.58
C ARG A 439 0.00 -8.02 16.91
N GLY A 440 -1.32 -7.69 16.80
CA GLY A 440 -1.98 -7.47 18.11
C GLY A 440 -2.31 -5.99 18.32
N ALA A 441 -1.87 -5.20 17.36
CA ALA A 441 -2.27 -3.78 17.49
C ALA A 441 -3.80 -3.61 17.33
N ARG A 442 -4.36 -2.76 18.22
CA ARG A 442 -5.78 -2.33 18.00
C ARG A 442 -5.85 -1.23 16.93
N ALA A 443 -5.99 -1.73 15.64
CA ALA A 443 -5.90 -0.72 14.55
C ALA A 443 -7.10 -0.86 13.62
N SER A 444 -7.69 0.28 13.30
CA SER A 444 -8.84 0.31 12.38
C SER A 444 -8.49 1.13 11.14
N ILE A 445 -9.08 0.64 9.99
CA ILE A 445 -8.90 1.37 8.72
C ILE A 445 -10.28 1.91 8.30
N TYR A 446 -10.21 3.24 7.97
CA TYR A 446 -11.45 3.86 7.48
C TYR A 446 -11.28 4.28 6.01
N ARG A 447 -11.98 3.59 5.09
CA ARG A 447 -11.86 3.93 3.65
C ARG A 447 -12.94 4.94 3.27
N LEU A 448 -12.49 6.18 3.26
CA LEU A 448 -13.47 7.26 3.02
C LEU A 448 -13.86 7.31 1.54
N PRO A 449 -15.16 7.64 1.29
CA PRO A 449 -15.61 7.93 -0.08
C PRO A 449 -15.28 9.37 -0.49
N PHE A 450 -15.82 9.82 -1.64
CA PHE A 450 -15.63 11.27 -1.94
C PHE A 450 -16.16 12.14 -0.80
N VAL A 451 -15.29 13.05 -0.42
CA VAL A 451 -15.68 13.92 0.71
C VAL A 451 -16.21 15.25 0.16
N THR A 452 -17.39 15.62 0.69
CA THR A 452 -17.99 16.87 0.19
C THR A 452 -18.09 17.88 1.35
N ALA A 453 -18.66 19.06 1.02
CA ALA A 453 -18.77 20.14 2.01
C ALA A 453 -19.59 19.71 3.23
N SER A 454 -19.22 20.44 4.24
CA SER A 454 -20.00 20.18 5.48
C SER A 454 -21.50 20.39 5.24
N ALA A 455 -22.20 19.34 5.75
CA ALA A 455 -23.66 19.43 5.57
C ALA A 455 -24.24 20.52 6.48
N SER A 456 -23.57 20.85 7.57
CA SER A 456 -24.11 21.82 8.53
C SER A 456 -23.72 23.26 8.15
N THR A 457 -22.57 23.40 7.55
CA THR A 457 -22.15 24.82 7.35
C THR A 457 -21.94 25.10 5.87
N GLY A 458 -21.76 24.03 5.09
CA GLY A 458 -21.52 24.25 3.65
C GLY A 458 -20.04 24.56 3.35
N TYR A 459 -19.21 24.54 4.39
CA TYR A 459 -17.78 24.86 4.21
C TYR A 459 -17.05 23.72 3.48
N PHE A 460 -16.22 24.28 2.57
CA PHE A 460 -15.34 23.36 1.83
C PHE A 460 -14.05 24.09 1.44
N ARG A 461 -12.92 23.29 1.48
CA ARG A 461 -11.65 23.94 1.10
C ARG A 461 -11.73 24.55 -0.31
N LEU A 462 -11.25 25.91 -0.51
CA LEU A 462 -11.48 26.69 -1.76
C LEU A 462 -10.16 26.95 -2.47
N ASP A 463 -8.95 26.77 -1.87
CA ASP A 463 -7.65 27.23 -2.39
C ASP A 463 -7.04 26.23 -3.38
N HIS A 464 -7.64 24.74 -3.37
CA HIS A 464 -7.23 23.76 -4.40
C HIS A 464 -8.32 22.70 -4.56
N GLY A 465 -9.69 23.18 -4.35
CA GLY A 465 -10.88 22.30 -4.37
C GLY A 465 -10.57 20.93 -5.00
N ASP A 466 -11.09 19.88 -4.38
CA ASP A 466 -11.00 18.50 -4.92
C ASP A 466 -11.91 18.30 -6.14
N PHE A 467 -11.61 17.35 -6.90
CA PHE A 467 -12.26 17.13 -8.20
C PHE A 467 -13.78 17.41 -8.12
N LEU A 468 -14.53 16.83 -7.15
CA LEU A 468 -16.00 16.99 -7.08
C LEU A 468 -16.38 18.46 -6.87
N HIS A 469 -15.69 19.13 -6.02
CA HIS A 469 -16.01 20.55 -5.82
C HIS A 469 -15.76 21.37 -7.09
N ASN A 470 -14.59 21.12 -7.72
CA ASN A 470 -14.32 21.88 -8.95
C ASN A 470 -15.35 21.59 -10.05
N LEU A 471 -15.83 20.38 -10.03
CA LEU A 471 -16.89 20.06 -11.02
C LEU A 471 -18.18 20.83 -10.69
N VAL A 472 -18.57 20.82 -9.43
CA VAL A 472 -19.85 21.44 -9.06
C VAL A 472 -19.72 22.98 -9.18
N ALA A 473 -18.66 23.53 -8.61
CA ALA A 473 -18.47 24.98 -8.71
C ALA A 473 -18.38 25.45 -10.16
N GLY A 474 -17.68 24.70 -10.98
CA GLY A 474 -17.60 25.03 -12.43
C GLY A 474 -18.98 25.00 -13.11
N CYS A 475 -19.73 23.99 -12.68
CA CYS A 475 -21.09 23.92 -13.26
C CYS A 475 -21.91 25.15 -12.87
N VAL A 476 -21.76 25.53 -11.67
CA VAL A 476 -22.53 26.69 -11.20
C VAL A 476 -22.03 27.96 -11.90
N GLU A 477 -20.77 28.04 -12.03
CA GLU A 477 -20.19 29.22 -12.71
C GLU A 477 -20.61 29.28 -14.18
N MET A 478 -20.63 28.17 -14.89
CA MET A 478 -20.95 28.14 -16.33
C MET A 478 -22.47 28.15 -16.54
N ASP A 479 -23.08 27.97 -15.35
CA ASP A 479 -24.54 27.79 -15.42
C ASP A 479 -24.94 26.71 -16.42
N SER A 480 -24.30 25.67 -16.41
CA SER A 480 -24.55 24.47 -17.24
C SER A 480 -24.11 23.22 -16.46
N PHE A 481 -24.96 22.14 -16.55
CA PHE A 481 -24.68 20.95 -15.71
C PHE A 481 -24.72 19.69 -16.58
N PRO A 482 -23.82 18.78 -16.26
CA PRO A 482 -23.77 17.57 -17.09
C PRO A 482 -24.77 16.51 -16.60
N LEU A 483 -25.32 15.84 -17.62
CA LEU A 483 -26.12 14.66 -17.25
C LEU A 483 -25.20 13.51 -16.85
N LEU A 484 -25.30 13.03 -15.57
CA LEU A 484 -24.49 11.91 -15.07
C LEU A 484 -25.42 10.80 -14.56
N ASP A 485 -25.32 9.67 -15.31
CA ASP A 485 -26.24 8.57 -14.96
C ASP A 485 -25.68 7.75 -13.79
N THR A 486 -25.61 8.31 -12.57
CA THR A 486 -25.14 7.68 -11.32
C THR A 486 -25.67 8.50 -10.13
N ASP A 487 -25.47 7.89 -8.87
CA ASP A 487 -26.02 8.63 -7.71
C ASP A 487 -24.90 9.04 -6.75
N LEU A 488 -25.27 9.60 -5.67
CA LEU A 488 -24.26 10.15 -4.73
C LEU A 488 -23.96 9.16 -3.62
N SER A 489 -24.02 7.91 -3.92
CA SER A 489 -23.90 6.85 -2.88
C SER A 489 -22.48 6.84 -2.31
N ILE A 490 -21.47 7.38 -2.98
CA ILE A 490 -20.10 7.35 -2.41
C ILE A 490 -19.64 8.79 -2.18
N ILE A 491 -20.57 9.64 -1.90
CA ILE A 491 -20.24 11.04 -1.58
C ILE A 491 -20.87 11.38 -0.23
N LEU A 492 -19.96 11.80 0.67
CA LEU A 492 -20.49 12.08 2.02
C LEU A 492 -19.84 13.34 2.57
N PRO A 493 -20.64 14.04 3.45
CA PRO A 493 -20.12 15.30 4.00
C PRO A 493 -19.02 15.07 5.07
N VAL A 494 -18.08 16.00 5.10
CA VAL A 494 -16.87 15.84 5.95
C VAL A 494 -17.27 15.83 7.42
N ASP A 495 -18.26 16.63 7.81
CA ASP A 495 -18.61 16.65 9.26
C ASP A 495 -19.27 15.32 9.68
N TYR A 496 -20.00 14.77 8.80
CA TYR A 496 -20.54 13.43 9.12
C TYR A 496 -19.41 12.39 9.23
N LEU A 497 -18.51 12.33 8.24
CA LEU A 497 -17.41 11.34 8.26
C LEU A 497 -16.55 11.50 9.51
N SER A 498 -16.30 12.72 9.86
CA SER A 498 -15.43 12.95 11.03
C SER A 498 -16.15 12.57 12.32
N LYS A 499 -17.42 12.88 12.40
CA LYS A 499 -18.18 12.53 13.63
C LYS A 499 -18.31 11.01 13.78
N THR A 500 -18.47 10.41 12.70
CA THR A 500 -18.66 8.94 12.77
C THR A 500 -17.35 8.26 13.18
N VAL A 501 -16.29 8.69 12.60
CA VAL A 501 -14.99 8.07 12.95
C VAL A 501 -14.70 8.33 14.44
N VAL A 502 -14.98 9.52 14.91
CA VAL A 502 -14.71 9.84 16.32
C VAL A 502 -15.63 9.02 17.23
N ALA A 503 -16.81 8.87 16.79
CA ALA A 503 -17.75 8.03 17.58
C ALA A 503 -17.22 6.59 17.72
N VAL A 504 -16.63 6.07 16.63
CA VAL A 504 -16.06 4.71 16.71
C VAL A 504 -14.84 4.72 17.63
N MET A 505 -14.16 5.84 17.61
CA MET A 505 -12.89 5.91 18.39
C MET A 505 -13.19 6.07 19.88
N THR A 506 -14.29 6.69 20.17
CA THR A 506 -14.40 7.07 21.59
C THR A 506 -15.61 6.36 22.23
N GLN A 507 -16.57 5.98 21.42
CA GLN A 507 -17.81 5.49 22.05
C GLN A 507 -18.07 4.03 21.67
N ASP A 508 -17.56 3.58 20.57
CA ASP A 508 -17.84 2.19 20.15
C ASP A 508 -16.54 1.39 20.11
N LEU A 509 -16.04 1.22 21.23
CA LEU A 509 -14.65 0.71 21.32
C LEU A 509 -14.61 -0.77 20.90
N SER A 510 -15.79 -1.45 20.92
CA SER A 510 -15.82 -2.87 20.51
C SER A 510 -15.58 -3.03 19.01
N ARG A 511 -15.73 -1.96 18.35
CA ARG A 511 -15.60 -2.08 16.87
C ARG A 511 -14.18 -1.74 16.42
N ILE A 512 -13.30 -1.39 17.42
CA ILE A 512 -11.91 -1.06 17.06
C ILE A 512 -11.20 -2.35 16.62
N GLY A 513 -10.45 -2.22 15.46
CA GLY A 513 -9.72 -3.41 14.94
C GLY A 513 -10.33 -3.91 13.66
N GLN A 514 -11.39 -3.13 13.22
CA GLN A 514 -12.03 -3.55 11.96
C GLN A 514 -11.76 -2.50 10.87
N ASP A 515 -12.04 -2.99 9.56
CA ASP A 515 -11.97 -2.03 8.42
C ASP A 515 -13.37 -1.54 8.05
N PHE A 516 -13.40 -0.24 7.90
CA PHE A 516 -14.76 0.30 7.72
C PHE A 516 -14.84 1.03 6.37
N ASP A 517 -15.98 0.75 5.68
CA ASP A 517 -16.34 1.52 4.48
C ASP A 517 -17.58 2.37 4.77
N PHE A 518 -17.74 3.41 3.79
CA PHE A 518 -18.91 4.31 3.99
C PHE A 518 -19.81 4.25 2.75
N THR A 519 -21.04 4.24 3.08
CA THR A 519 -21.94 4.35 1.92
C THR A 519 -23.17 5.18 2.33
N ASN A 520 -23.61 5.95 1.28
CA ASN A 520 -24.89 6.67 1.46
C ASN A 520 -26.07 5.87 0.92
N THR A 521 -26.80 5.23 1.82
CA THR A 521 -27.87 4.31 1.36
C THR A 521 -29.11 5.10 0.93
N GLN A 522 -29.12 6.37 1.23
CA GLN A 522 -30.28 7.18 0.81
C GLN A 522 -29.84 8.24 -0.21
N ALA A 523 -28.91 7.86 -1.05
CA ALA A 523 -28.28 8.88 -1.92
C ALA A 523 -29.21 9.22 -3.08
N PRO A 524 -29.44 10.61 -3.29
CA PRO A 524 -30.19 10.99 -4.50
C PRO A 524 -29.34 10.84 -5.78
N SER A 525 -30.06 10.86 -6.88
CA SER A 525 -29.30 10.88 -8.15
C SER A 525 -28.57 12.22 -8.34
N PHE A 526 -27.50 12.21 -9.20
CA PHE A 526 -26.81 13.48 -9.50
C PHE A 526 -27.78 14.49 -10.13
N SER A 527 -28.70 14.00 -10.95
CA SER A 527 -29.68 14.93 -11.55
C SER A 527 -30.51 15.64 -10.47
N ARG A 528 -30.96 14.79 -9.57
CA ARG A 528 -31.75 15.42 -8.50
C ARG A 528 -30.89 16.43 -7.70
N TYR A 529 -29.69 16.05 -7.40
CA TYR A 529 -28.76 16.93 -6.69
C TYR A 529 -28.56 18.26 -7.45
N PHE A 530 -28.39 18.18 -8.79
CA PHE A 530 -28.21 19.41 -9.57
C PHE A 530 -29.53 20.20 -9.64
N GLU A 531 -30.63 19.51 -9.63
CA GLU A 531 -31.92 20.24 -9.61
C GLU A 531 -32.08 21.03 -8.31
N LEU A 532 -31.66 20.39 -7.24
CA LEU A 532 -31.74 21.12 -5.96
C LEU A 532 -30.87 22.38 -5.98
N MET A 533 -29.95 22.39 -6.96
CA MET A 533 -29.06 23.58 -7.05
C MET A 533 -29.61 24.58 -8.06
N GLY A 534 -30.70 24.23 -8.65
CA GLY A 534 -31.35 25.18 -9.58
C GLY A 534 -31.02 24.89 -11.05
N ALA A 535 -30.48 23.67 -11.32
CA ALA A 535 -30.01 23.38 -12.70
C ALA A 535 -31.20 23.27 -13.67
N GLY A 536 -32.46 22.81 -13.22
CA GLY A 536 -33.65 22.64 -14.08
C GLY A 536 -33.29 22.16 -15.49
N GLN A 537 -33.68 22.95 -16.56
CA GLN A 537 -33.49 22.56 -17.99
C GLN A 537 -32.04 22.79 -18.41
N LYS A 538 -31.21 23.07 -17.51
CA LYS A 538 -29.79 23.39 -17.80
C LYS A 538 -28.92 22.14 -17.71
N ILE A 539 -29.55 21.02 -17.45
CA ILE A 539 -28.78 19.77 -17.47
C ILE A 539 -28.71 19.26 -18.93
N ILE A 540 -27.48 19.12 -19.41
CA ILE A 540 -27.35 18.70 -20.83
C ILE A 540 -26.47 17.45 -20.89
N LEU A 541 -26.37 16.91 -22.20
CA LEU A 541 -25.55 15.69 -22.35
C LEU A 541 -24.09 15.96 -21.93
N PHE A 542 -23.51 14.91 -21.25
CA PHE A 542 -22.15 15.07 -20.67
C PHE A 542 -21.15 15.51 -21.76
N SER A 543 -21.22 14.89 -22.94
CA SER A 543 -20.22 15.18 -23.99
C SER A 543 -20.29 16.66 -24.42
N LYS A 544 -21.58 17.06 -24.53
CA LYS A 544 -21.71 18.49 -24.88
C LYS A 544 -21.21 19.39 -23.74
N TRP A 545 -21.64 19.11 -22.56
CA TRP A 545 -21.15 19.90 -21.41
C TRP A 545 -19.63 19.86 -21.30
N ARG A 546 -19.01 18.71 -21.42
CA ARG A 546 -17.54 18.54 -21.34
C ARG A 546 -16.82 19.46 -22.33
N GLN A 547 -17.29 19.49 -23.61
CA GLN A 547 -16.66 20.39 -24.60
C GLN A 547 -16.73 21.85 -24.14
N GLN A 548 -17.90 22.20 -23.57
CA GLN A 548 -18.03 23.59 -23.08
C GLN A 548 -17.12 23.84 -21.87
N ALA A 549 -17.10 22.87 -21.03
CA ALA A 549 -16.29 23.01 -19.81
C ALA A 549 -14.79 23.15 -20.14
N ILE A 550 -14.27 22.31 -21.10
CA ILE A 550 -12.83 22.37 -21.44
C ILE A 550 -12.52 23.70 -22.12
N ALA A 551 -13.46 24.13 -23.00
CA ALA A 551 -13.24 25.44 -23.66
C ALA A 551 -13.30 26.58 -22.64
N TYR A 552 -14.24 26.45 -21.73
CA TYR A 552 -14.34 27.51 -20.69
C TYR A 552 -13.07 27.53 -19.83
N GLY A 553 -12.66 26.34 -19.29
CA GLY A 553 -11.41 26.25 -18.52
C GLY A 553 -10.20 26.85 -19.25
N ALA A 554 -10.12 26.59 -20.59
CA ALA A 554 -8.97 27.14 -21.36
C ALA A 554 -9.05 28.67 -21.43
N ALA A 555 -10.26 29.23 -21.48
CA ALA A 555 -10.43 30.69 -21.58
C ALA A 555 -10.31 31.35 -20.21
N HIS A 556 -10.52 30.59 -19.13
CA HIS A 556 -10.48 31.15 -17.76
C HIS A 556 -9.57 30.27 -16.88
N PRO A 557 -8.28 30.44 -16.91
CA PRO A 557 -7.29 29.54 -16.29
C PRO A 557 -7.44 29.52 -14.77
N THR A 558 -8.14 30.49 -14.21
CA THR A 558 -8.29 30.47 -12.73
C THR A 558 -9.61 29.81 -12.33
N SER A 559 -10.39 29.39 -13.35
CA SER A 559 -11.67 28.73 -13.02
C SER A 559 -11.45 27.32 -12.45
N PRO A 560 -12.41 26.88 -11.63
CA PRO A 560 -12.33 25.52 -11.09
C PRO A 560 -12.27 24.47 -12.21
N LEU A 561 -12.89 24.74 -13.34
CA LEU A 561 -12.90 23.73 -14.43
C LEU A 561 -11.53 23.62 -15.09
N ALA A 562 -10.75 24.68 -15.08
CA ALA A 562 -9.39 24.57 -15.66
C ALA A 562 -8.54 23.56 -14.86
N ARG A 563 -8.87 23.34 -13.65
CA ARG A 563 -8.04 22.47 -12.78
C ARG A 563 -8.35 21.00 -13.01
N ILE A 564 -9.54 20.81 -13.60
CA ILE A 564 -9.86 19.37 -13.74
C ILE A 564 -10.04 19.05 -15.23
N ALA A 565 -9.61 19.91 -16.08
CA ALA A 565 -9.83 19.74 -17.54
C ALA A 565 -9.14 18.46 -18.03
N ALA A 566 -7.98 18.19 -17.51
CA ALA A 566 -7.25 16.99 -17.96
C ALA A 566 -8.01 15.71 -17.57
N MET A 567 -8.68 15.79 -16.43
CA MET A 567 -9.43 14.59 -15.97
C MET A 567 -10.70 14.38 -16.79
N LEU A 568 -11.15 15.49 -17.29
CA LEU A 568 -12.41 15.36 -18.07
C LEU A 568 -12.11 14.94 -19.51
N ASP A 569 -10.85 15.21 -19.87
CA ASP A 569 -10.48 14.92 -21.27
C ASP A 569 -10.49 13.41 -21.53
N GLY A 570 -11.30 12.91 -22.52
CA GLY A 570 -11.28 11.47 -22.86
C GLY A 570 -12.50 10.74 -22.27
N CYS A 571 -13.29 11.51 -21.35
CA CYS A 571 -14.53 10.90 -20.83
C CYS A 571 -15.68 11.02 -21.84
N THR A 572 -16.43 9.93 -21.92
CA THR A 572 -17.57 9.92 -22.87
C THR A 572 -18.88 9.81 -22.07
N ASP A 573 -19.94 9.94 -22.79
CA ASP A 573 -21.25 9.81 -22.10
C ASP A 573 -21.39 8.44 -21.45
N GLU A 574 -20.67 7.49 -22.02
CA GLU A 574 -20.85 6.10 -21.52
C GLU A 574 -20.00 5.86 -20.27
N ASN A 575 -18.88 6.65 -20.10
CA ASN A 575 -18.00 6.24 -18.96
C ASN A 575 -17.90 7.37 -17.93
N ALA A 576 -18.63 8.41 -18.16
CA ALA A 576 -18.53 9.58 -17.25
C ALA A 576 -19.06 9.21 -15.86
N ALA A 577 -20.07 8.33 -15.89
CA ALA A 577 -20.64 7.97 -14.57
C ALA A 577 -19.63 7.16 -13.75
N ALA A 578 -18.75 6.50 -14.41
CA ALA A 578 -17.77 5.64 -13.71
C ALA A 578 -16.82 6.48 -12.83
N LEU A 579 -16.86 7.78 -13.10
CA LEU A 579 -15.98 8.64 -12.27
C LEU A 579 -16.48 8.70 -10.83
N PHE A 580 -17.74 8.37 -10.71
CA PHE A 580 -18.34 8.57 -9.38
C PHE A 580 -18.92 7.26 -8.86
N LYS A 581 -18.51 6.20 -9.60
CA LYS A 581 -18.98 4.88 -9.14
C LYS A 581 -17.83 4.18 -8.41
N GLY A 582 -18.16 3.67 -7.14
CA GLY A 582 -17.09 3.00 -6.37
C GLY A 582 -17.38 1.49 -6.25
N PRO A 583 -16.33 0.67 -6.05
CA PRO A 583 -16.52 -0.77 -5.83
C PRO A 583 -17.45 -1.05 -4.62
N PRO A 584 -18.07 -2.26 -4.66
CA PRO A 584 -18.95 -2.56 -3.53
C PRO A 584 -18.20 -2.49 -2.19
N PRO A 585 -18.92 -1.94 -1.19
CA PRO A 585 -18.26 -1.82 0.12
C PRO A 585 -17.92 -3.19 0.73
N GLY A 586 -16.99 -3.15 1.67
CA GLY A 586 -16.52 -4.37 2.35
C GLY A 586 -17.53 -4.81 3.41
N GLU A 587 -17.06 -5.57 4.36
CA GLU A 587 -17.94 -6.28 5.33
C GLU A 587 -18.52 -5.29 6.36
N HIS A 588 -17.63 -4.35 6.78
CA HIS A 588 -18.15 -3.41 7.81
C HIS A 588 -18.41 -2.04 7.17
N VAL A 589 -19.71 -1.74 7.10
CA VAL A 589 -20.06 -0.49 6.38
C VAL A 589 -20.76 0.45 7.37
N LEU A 590 -20.14 1.70 7.42
CA LEU A 590 -20.72 2.72 8.30
C LEU A 590 -21.68 3.61 7.51
N GLY A 591 -22.86 3.81 8.11
CA GLY A 591 -23.99 4.47 7.42
C GLY A 591 -25.30 3.76 7.75
N GLY A 592 -26.43 4.42 7.61
CA GLY A 592 -27.69 3.69 7.88
C GLY A 592 -28.20 4.01 9.30
N ASP A 593 -28.75 3.00 10.03
CA ASP A 593 -29.48 3.29 11.29
C ASP A 593 -28.48 3.48 12.45
N ASP A 594 -27.24 2.83 12.31
CA ASP A 594 -26.27 2.91 13.43
C ASP A 594 -25.50 4.24 13.40
N TYR A 595 -25.43 4.76 12.20
CA TYR A 595 -24.85 6.11 12.02
C TYR A 595 -25.64 6.86 10.93
N PRO A 596 -26.71 7.51 11.42
CA PRO A 596 -27.64 8.10 10.45
C PRO A 596 -26.98 9.21 9.63
N LEU A 597 -27.39 9.14 8.33
CA LEU A 597 -26.77 10.07 7.36
C LEU A 597 -27.60 11.36 7.29
N PRO A 598 -26.85 12.45 7.05
CA PRO A 598 -27.62 13.68 6.85
C PRO A 598 -28.35 13.67 5.49
N SER A 599 -29.56 14.31 5.56
CA SER A 599 -30.33 14.34 4.28
C SER A 599 -29.67 15.32 3.29
N VAL A 600 -29.58 14.83 2.00
CA VAL A 600 -29.21 15.80 0.94
C VAL A 600 -30.49 16.49 0.44
N ASP A 601 -30.70 17.77 1.08
CA ASP A 601 -31.95 18.50 0.74
C ASP A 601 -31.62 19.94 0.32
N GLU A 602 -32.66 20.68 0.07
CA GLU A 602 -32.49 22.06 -0.45
C GLU A 602 -31.67 22.93 0.52
N GLN A 603 -31.91 22.74 1.72
CA GLN A 603 -31.19 23.58 2.69
C GLN A 603 -29.68 23.30 2.66
N SER A 604 -29.33 22.04 2.74
CA SER A 604 -27.90 21.70 2.74
C SER A 604 -27.21 22.16 1.44
N VAL A 605 -27.91 22.11 0.28
CA VAL A 605 -27.31 22.52 -1.01
C VAL A 605 -27.16 24.05 -1.03
N GLN A 606 -28.11 24.75 -0.38
CA GLN A 606 -28.03 26.22 -0.40
C GLN A 606 -26.84 26.71 0.44
N LYS A 607 -26.62 26.05 1.52
CA LYS A 607 -25.42 26.41 2.31
C LYS A 607 -24.13 26.24 1.49
N TYR A 608 -24.05 25.15 0.81
CA TYR A 608 -22.88 24.91 -0.04
C TYR A 608 -22.79 25.94 -1.18
N LEU A 609 -23.92 26.26 -1.79
CA LEU A 609 -23.91 27.25 -2.89
C LEU A 609 -23.49 28.62 -2.36
N GLY A 610 -24.01 28.93 -1.16
CA GLY A 610 -23.60 30.21 -0.55
C GLY A 610 -22.08 30.36 -0.48
N ARG A 611 -21.43 29.26 -0.15
CA ARG A 611 -19.94 29.33 -0.04
C ARG A 611 -19.29 29.44 -1.42
N ILE A 612 -19.90 28.75 -2.34
CA ILE A 612 -19.31 28.83 -3.71
C ILE A 612 -19.45 30.27 -4.24
N TYR A 613 -20.56 30.91 -3.94
CA TYR A 613 -20.76 32.28 -4.46
C TYR A 613 -19.80 33.26 -3.77
N ILE A 614 -19.65 33.08 -2.50
CA ILE A 614 -18.71 33.98 -1.79
C ILE A 614 -17.29 33.80 -2.36
N ALA A 615 -16.89 32.61 -2.59
CA ALA A 615 -15.55 32.35 -3.15
C ALA A 615 -15.40 32.95 -4.56
N GLN A 616 -16.45 32.84 -5.32
CA GLN A 616 -16.40 33.42 -6.68
C GLN A 616 -16.24 34.93 -6.62
N LYS A 617 -16.98 35.56 -5.69
CA LYS A 617 -16.88 37.02 -5.55
C LYS A 617 -15.46 37.45 -5.12
N GLU A 618 -14.89 36.73 -4.24
CA GLU A 618 -13.52 37.07 -3.79
C GLU A 618 -12.50 36.91 -4.92
N ARG A 619 -12.65 35.95 -5.83
CA ARG A 619 -11.72 35.76 -6.97
C ARG A 619 -11.88 36.89 -8.00
N SER A 620 -13.14 37.28 -8.17
CA SER A 620 -13.37 38.38 -9.12
C SER A 620 -12.78 39.70 -8.59
N ASN A 621 -12.79 39.91 -7.29
CA ASN A 621 -12.23 41.14 -6.68
C ASN A 621 -10.70 41.15 -6.71
N ILE A 622 -10.04 40.03 -6.61
CA ILE A 622 -8.57 39.92 -6.69
C ILE A 622 -8.12 40.13 -8.15
N ASN A 623 -8.87 39.68 -9.14
CA ASN A 623 -8.52 39.88 -10.56
C ASN A 623 -8.79 41.34 -10.99
N ALA A 624 -9.71 42.05 -10.28
CA ALA A 624 -9.98 43.47 -10.57
C ALA A 624 -8.90 44.37 -9.94
N ASP A 625 -8.23 44.00 -8.89
CA ASP A 625 -7.16 44.75 -8.19
C ASP A 625 -5.79 44.50 -8.86
N THR A 626 -5.57 43.46 -9.67
CA THR A 626 -4.30 43.19 -10.42
C THR A 626 -4.37 43.83 -11.82
N ARG A 627 -5.54 44.38 -12.26
CA ARG A 627 -5.66 45.13 -13.54
C ARG A 627 -5.55 46.63 -13.29
N THR A 628 -5.34 47.12 -11.96
CA THR A 628 -5.04 48.54 -11.68
C THR A 628 -3.61 48.66 -11.17
N TYR A 629 -2.64 47.87 -11.58
CA TYR A 629 -1.22 48.28 -11.54
C TYR A 629 -0.57 48.02 -12.91
#